data_AF-A0A969ALN0-F1
#
_entry.id   AF-A0A969ALN0-F1
#
_cell.length_a   1.000
_cell.length_b   1.000
_cell.length_c   1.000
_cell.angle_alpha   90.00
_cell.angle_beta   90.00
_cell.angle_gamma   90.00
#
_symmetry.space_group_name_H-M   'P 1'
#
loop_
_entity.id
_entity.type
_entity.pdbx_description
1 polymer ?
#
loop_
_entity_poly.entity_id
_entity_poly.type
_entity_poly.pdbx_seq_one_letter_code
_entity_poly.pdbx_strand_id
1 'polypeptide(L)'
;MIAADLTAPVPPIRVDQTLADILEFFDDPEIHELPVVDPATGRLLAVIDRRDLISALAVEVLQGPGLRAKFVEPEGAQHYVEMPKGHALSRVPVPAAMIGLALGQTDFRTRTRLTILTVIREENGREIRLQPTPGTMLHEGDSLIVMGPDEEIKRLKSHTEP
;
A
#
# COMPACT_ATOMS: atom_id res chain seq x y z
N MET A 1 12.85 -40.15 -10.59
CA MET A 1 13.61 -38.96 -11.01
C MET A 1 12.77 -38.26 -12.07
N ILE A 2 11.74 -37.52 -11.65
CA ILE A 2 10.79 -36.83 -12.55
C ILE A 2 10.47 -35.51 -11.84
N ALA A 3 11.28 -34.49 -12.07
CA ALA A 3 11.06 -33.14 -11.51
C ALA A 3 11.89 -32.03 -12.21
N ALA A 4 12.85 -32.38 -13.06
CA ALA A 4 13.72 -31.39 -13.71
C ALA A 4 13.23 -30.92 -15.10
N ASP A 5 12.12 -31.47 -15.60
CA ASP A 5 11.72 -31.36 -17.02
C ASP A 5 10.43 -30.54 -17.25
N LEU A 6 9.96 -29.81 -16.23
CA LEU A 6 8.74 -28.98 -16.31
C LEU A 6 9.00 -27.48 -16.07
N THR A 7 10.25 -27.07 -15.87
CA THR A 7 10.59 -25.68 -15.59
C THR A 7 11.18 -25.03 -16.84
N ALA A 8 10.35 -24.34 -17.61
CA ALA A 8 10.86 -23.29 -18.49
C ALA A 8 11.56 -22.24 -17.61
N PRO A 9 12.81 -21.83 -17.92
CA PRO A 9 13.52 -20.86 -17.11
C PRO A 9 12.79 -19.52 -17.18
N VAL A 10 12.18 -19.12 -16.07
CA VAL A 10 11.55 -17.80 -15.95
C VAL A 10 12.64 -16.74 -15.85
N PRO A 11 12.60 -15.66 -16.66
CA PRO A 11 13.62 -14.63 -16.64
C PRO A 11 13.61 -13.89 -15.29
N PRO A 12 14.76 -13.78 -14.59
CA PRO A 12 14.84 -12.99 -13.38
C PRO A 12 14.88 -11.50 -13.71
N ILE A 13 14.11 -10.72 -12.96
CA ILE A 13 14.07 -9.27 -13.05
C ILE A 13 14.80 -8.65 -11.84
N ARG A 14 15.25 -7.41 -11.99
CA ARG A 14 16.02 -6.69 -10.96
C ARG A 14 15.20 -5.55 -10.38
N VAL A 15 15.50 -5.19 -9.14
CA VAL A 15 14.81 -4.10 -8.42
C VAL A 15 15.00 -2.71 -9.03
N ASP A 16 15.99 -2.54 -9.91
CA ASP A 16 16.26 -1.29 -10.64
C ASP A 16 15.52 -1.20 -11.98
N GLN A 17 14.79 -2.24 -12.39
CA GLN A 17 13.94 -2.23 -13.59
C GLN A 17 12.57 -1.64 -13.28
N THR A 18 12.00 -0.95 -14.27
CA THR A 18 10.66 -0.37 -14.13
C THR A 18 9.58 -1.41 -14.43
N LEU A 19 8.33 -1.14 -13.99
CA LEU A 19 7.18 -1.98 -14.34
C LEU A 19 6.92 -2.02 -15.85
N ALA A 20 7.25 -0.95 -16.56
CA ALA A 20 7.14 -0.88 -18.01
C ALA A 20 8.12 -1.82 -18.71
N ASP A 21 9.35 -1.95 -18.18
CA ASP A 21 10.36 -2.84 -18.77
C ASP A 21 9.98 -4.31 -18.60
N ILE A 22 9.31 -4.67 -17.50
CA ILE A 22 8.98 -6.07 -17.20
C ILE A 22 7.64 -6.52 -17.79
N LEU A 23 6.85 -5.60 -18.34
CA LEU A 23 5.57 -5.88 -19.00
C LEU A 23 5.71 -6.90 -20.13
N GLU A 24 6.75 -6.73 -20.95
CA GLU A 24 7.02 -7.54 -22.14
C GLU A 24 7.23 -9.02 -21.79
N PHE A 25 7.76 -9.34 -20.59
CA PHE A 25 7.92 -10.73 -20.17
C PHE A 25 6.58 -11.44 -19.96
N PHE A 26 5.51 -10.69 -19.67
CA PHE A 26 4.17 -11.26 -19.53
C PHE A 26 3.44 -11.39 -20.87
N ASP A 27 4.02 -10.97 -22.00
CA ASP A 27 3.43 -11.30 -23.32
C ASP A 27 3.49 -12.82 -23.59
N ASP A 28 4.43 -13.51 -22.96
CA ASP A 28 4.45 -14.97 -22.92
C ASP A 28 3.32 -15.48 -22.00
N PRO A 29 2.35 -16.27 -22.53
CA PRO A 29 1.27 -16.82 -21.73
C PRO A 29 1.74 -17.88 -20.71
N GLU A 30 2.92 -18.47 -20.88
CA GLU A 30 3.50 -19.44 -19.94
C GLU A 30 4.16 -18.76 -18.73
N ILE A 31 4.45 -17.45 -18.84
CA ILE A 31 5.02 -16.65 -17.76
C ILE A 31 3.88 -16.06 -16.92
N HIS A 32 3.72 -16.60 -15.72
CA HIS A 32 2.72 -16.16 -14.74
C HIS A 32 3.30 -15.28 -13.64
N GLU A 33 4.60 -15.43 -13.36
CA GLU A 33 5.32 -14.77 -12.29
C GLU A 33 6.76 -14.51 -12.70
N LEU A 34 7.37 -13.47 -12.13
CA LEU A 34 8.75 -13.08 -12.36
C LEU A 34 9.49 -12.97 -11.02
N PRO A 35 10.62 -13.69 -10.83
CA PRO A 35 11.43 -13.55 -9.64
C PRO A 35 12.22 -12.24 -9.70
N VAL A 36 12.09 -11.43 -8.65
CA VAL A 36 12.88 -10.22 -8.42
C VAL A 36 14.14 -10.60 -7.65
N VAL A 37 15.31 -10.37 -8.25
CA VAL A 37 16.60 -10.71 -7.65
C VAL A 37 17.42 -9.48 -7.29
N ASP A 38 18.23 -9.63 -6.25
CA ASP A 38 19.25 -8.67 -5.88
C ASP A 38 20.36 -8.66 -6.94
N PRO A 39 20.71 -7.50 -7.51
CA PRO A 39 21.66 -7.44 -8.60
C PRO A 39 23.12 -7.69 -8.21
N ALA A 40 23.46 -7.50 -6.93
CA ALA A 40 24.82 -7.70 -6.42
C ALA A 40 25.06 -9.14 -5.95
N THR A 41 24.02 -9.79 -5.41
CA THR A 41 24.13 -11.11 -4.78
C THR A 41 23.44 -12.24 -5.55
N GLY A 42 22.56 -11.91 -6.50
CA GLY A 42 21.74 -12.89 -7.24
C GLY A 42 20.64 -13.53 -6.38
N ARG A 43 20.44 -13.04 -5.15
CA ARG A 43 19.47 -13.60 -4.22
C ARG A 43 18.06 -13.19 -4.61
N LEU A 44 17.11 -14.14 -4.58
CA LEU A 44 15.68 -13.84 -4.71
C LEU A 44 15.23 -12.91 -3.56
N LEU A 45 14.70 -11.74 -3.94
CA LEU A 45 14.14 -10.74 -3.04
C LEU A 45 12.61 -10.84 -2.96
N ALA A 46 11.94 -11.02 -4.11
CA ALA A 46 10.48 -11.06 -4.21
C ALA A 46 10.02 -11.80 -5.47
N VAL A 47 8.71 -11.94 -5.65
CA VAL A 47 8.07 -12.44 -6.87
C VAL A 47 6.98 -11.43 -7.25
N ILE A 48 6.89 -11.10 -8.54
CA ILE A 48 5.82 -10.27 -9.11
C ILE A 48 4.98 -11.14 -10.02
N ASP A 49 3.68 -11.20 -9.79
CA ASP A 49 2.77 -11.89 -10.69
C ASP A 49 2.06 -10.92 -11.66
N ARG A 50 1.39 -11.48 -12.67
CA ARG A 50 0.62 -10.70 -13.65
C ARG A 50 -0.46 -9.83 -12.99
N ARG A 51 -1.04 -10.24 -11.86
CA ARG A 51 -2.09 -9.50 -11.14
C ARG A 51 -1.51 -8.29 -10.41
N ASP A 52 -0.34 -8.41 -9.81
CA ASP A 52 0.40 -7.33 -9.19
C ASP A 52 0.69 -6.24 -10.24
N LEU A 53 1.10 -6.66 -11.44
CA LEU A 53 1.42 -5.76 -12.53
C LEU A 53 0.19 -5.04 -13.11
N ILE A 54 -0.91 -5.75 -13.35
CA ILE A 54 -2.20 -5.15 -13.74
C ILE A 54 -2.69 -4.18 -12.65
N SER A 55 -2.53 -4.53 -11.38
CA SER A 55 -2.95 -3.68 -10.26
C SER A 55 -2.12 -2.40 -10.19
N ALA A 56 -0.81 -2.50 -10.40
CA ALA A 56 0.07 -1.34 -10.40
C ALA A 56 -0.20 -0.41 -11.60
N LEU A 57 -0.36 -0.96 -12.81
CA LEU A 57 -0.70 -0.18 -14.00
C LEU A 57 -2.08 0.46 -13.92
N ALA A 58 -3.05 -0.21 -13.29
CA ALA A 58 -4.38 0.37 -13.07
C ALA A 58 -4.30 1.66 -12.24
N VAL A 59 -3.34 1.79 -11.32
CA VAL A 59 -3.12 3.02 -10.55
C VAL A 59 -2.56 4.14 -11.43
N GLU A 60 -1.68 3.79 -12.37
CA GLU A 60 -0.97 4.75 -13.24
C GLU A 60 -1.81 5.22 -14.44
N VAL A 61 -2.50 4.29 -15.11
CA VAL A 61 -3.29 4.55 -16.34
C VAL A 61 -4.65 5.18 -16.04
N LEU A 62 -5.29 4.83 -14.91
CA LEU A 62 -6.66 5.30 -14.67
C LEU A 62 -6.77 6.73 -14.11
N GLN A 63 -5.68 7.38 -13.69
CA GLN A 63 -5.73 8.69 -12.99
C GLN A 63 -6.91 8.78 -11.99
N GLY A 64 -7.23 7.65 -11.36
CA GLY A 64 -8.45 7.44 -10.61
C GLY A 64 -8.07 7.15 -9.17
N PRO A 65 -8.46 7.98 -8.18
CA PRO A 65 -8.07 7.86 -6.78
C PRO A 65 -8.66 6.63 -6.05
N GLY A 66 -8.88 5.50 -6.73
CA GLY A 66 -9.29 4.26 -6.11
C GLY A 66 -8.10 3.48 -5.58
N LEU A 67 -7.41 4.00 -4.55
CA LEU A 67 -6.39 3.23 -3.83
C LEU A 67 -7.06 1.95 -3.27
N ARG A 68 -6.78 0.80 -3.89
CA ARG A 68 -7.30 -0.50 -3.46
C ARG A 68 -6.56 -0.92 -2.19
N ALA A 69 -7.26 -0.98 -1.07
CA ALA A 69 -6.69 -1.53 0.17
C ALA A 69 -6.38 -3.02 -0.06
N LYS A 70 -5.10 -3.41 -0.02
CA LYS A 70 -4.67 -4.81 -0.08
C LYS A 70 -4.87 -5.42 1.31
N PHE A 71 -5.90 -6.26 1.45
CA PHE A 71 -6.05 -7.09 2.65
C PHE A 71 -5.32 -8.41 2.41
N VAL A 72 -4.33 -8.71 3.25
CA VAL A 72 -3.61 -9.99 3.24
C VAL A 72 -4.25 -10.87 4.28
N GLU A 73 -4.99 -11.90 3.85
CA GLU A 73 -5.43 -12.95 4.76
C GLU A 73 -4.22 -13.77 5.23
N PRO A 74 -4.26 -14.35 6.45
CA PRO A 74 -3.18 -15.19 6.97
C PRO A 74 -2.80 -16.36 6.04
N GLU A 75 -3.72 -16.79 5.18
CA GLU A 75 -3.56 -17.91 4.22
C GLU A 75 -3.21 -17.45 2.79
N GLY A 76 -2.91 -16.16 2.58
CA GLY A 76 -2.32 -15.65 1.34
C GLY A 76 -3.29 -15.26 0.22
N ALA A 77 -4.61 -15.44 0.41
CA ALA A 77 -5.59 -14.89 -0.51
C ALA A 77 -5.62 -13.35 -0.41
N GLN A 78 -5.44 -12.67 -1.54
CA GLN A 78 -5.49 -11.20 -1.61
C GLN A 78 -6.89 -10.76 -2.02
N HIS A 79 -7.61 -10.07 -1.13
CA HIS A 79 -8.91 -9.48 -1.45
C HIS A 79 -8.79 -7.97 -1.63
N TYR A 80 -9.34 -7.47 -2.74
CA TYR A 80 -9.40 -6.05 -3.03
C TYR A 80 -10.80 -5.52 -2.72
N VAL A 81 -10.86 -4.39 -2.01
CA VAL A 81 -12.13 -3.67 -1.78
C VAL A 81 -12.19 -2.50 -2.76
N GLU A 82 -13.26 -2.45 -3.55
CA GLU A 82 -13.54 -1.30 -4.42
C GLU A 82 -14.04 -0.12 -3.57
N MET A 83 -13.46 1.06 -3.81
CA MET A 83 -13.88 2.28 -3.14
C MET A 83 -15.10 2.88 -3.84
N PRO A 84 -16.02 3.51 -3.11
CA PRO A 84 -17.04 4.35 -3.72
C PRO A 84 -16.41 5.42 -4.62
N LYS A 85 -17.11 5.86 -5.68
CA LYS A 85 -16.61 6.95 -6.53
C LYS A 85 -16.30 8.20 -5.69
N GLY A 86 -15.16 8.83 -5.98
CA GLY A 86 -14.68 10.03 -5.27
C GLY A 86 -14.19 9.78 -3.84
N HIS A 87 -13.94 8.51 -3.47
CA HIS A 87 -13.32 8.14 -2.21
C HIS A 87 -12.00 7.42 -2.45
N ALA A 88 -11.08 7.62 -1.53
CA ALA A 88 -9.78 6.97 -1.51
C ALA A 88 -9.46 6.46 -0.10
N LEU A 89 -8.45 5.59 -0.08
CA LEU A 89 -7.65 5.33 1.09
C LEU A 89 -6.33 6.09 0.97
N SER A 90 -5.77 6.60 2.06
CA SER A 90 -4.45 7.24 2.02
C SER A 90 -3.76 7.21 3.37
N ARG A 91 -2.42 7.24 3.34
CA ARG A 91 -1.60 7.57 4.51
C ARG A 91 -1.47 9.09 4.60
N VAL A 92 -1.74 9.64 5.76
CA VAL A 92 -1.57 11.06 6.08
C VAL A 92 -0.81 11.20 7.40
N PRO A 93 0.06 12.21 7.57
CA PRO A 93 0.63 12.51 8.88
C PRO A 93 -0.46 12.91 9.89
N VAL A 94 -0.18 12.75 11.18
CA VAL A 94 -1.04 13.31 12.24
C VAL A 94 -0.97 14.85 12.16
N PRO A 95 -2.11 15.56 12.07
CA PRO A 95 -2.12 17.02 12.11
C PRO A 95 -1.53 17.55 13.42
N ALA A 96 -0.71 18.60 13.36
CA ALA A 96 -0.02 19.14 14.53
C ALA A 96 -0.94 19.44 15.72
N ALA A 97 -2.16 19.95 15.45
CA ALA A 97 -3.17 20.26 16.46
C ALA A 97 -3.72 19.03 17.22
N MET A 98 -3.41 17.82 16.76
CA MET A 98 -3.85 16.55 17.37
C MET A 98 -2.74 15.84 18.13
N ILE A 99 -1.49 16.30 18.01
CA ILE A 99 -0.35 15.69 18.71
C ILE A 99 -0.54 15.86 20.22
N GLY A 100 -0.35 14.77 20.97
CA GLY A 100 -0.54 14.71 22.41
C GLY A 100 -2.00 14.53 22.86
N LEU A 101 -2.96 14.45 21.93
CA LEU A 101 -4.36 14.16 22.24
C LEU A 101 -4.69 12.69 22.06
N ALA A 102 -5.64 12.19 22.86
CA ALA A 102 -6.29 10.92 22.58
C ALA A 102 -7.23 11.08 21.39
N LEU A 103 -7.32 10.08 20.52
CA LEU A 103 -8.09 10.19 19.29
C LEU A 103 -9.56 10.57 19.52
N GLY A 104 -10.18 10.11 20.61
CA GLY A 104 -11.54 10.45 21.01
C GLY A 104 -11.75 11.93 21.38
N GLN A 105 -10.69 12.68 21.65
CA GLN A 105 -10.73 14.11 21.95
C GLN A 105 -10.61 14.98 20.68
N THR A 106 -10.34 14.37 19.54
CA THR A 106 -9.98 15.11 18.33
C THR A 106 -11.19 15.43 17.45
N ASP A 107 -12.35 14.81 17.68
CA ASP A 107 -13.52 14.92 16.80
C ASP A 107 -13.18 14.71 15.31
N PHE A 108 -12.16 13.88 15.02
CA PHE A 108 -11.53 13.83 13.70
C PHE A 108 -12.55 13.58 12.59
N ARG A 109 -13.40 12.55 12.77
CA ARG A 109 -14.38 12.14 11.75
C ARG A 109 -15.43 13.21 11.49
N THR A 110 -15.90 13.92 12.51
CA THR A 110 -16.91 14.97 12.32
C THR A 110 -16.31 16.21 11.65
N ARG A 111 -15.06 16.55 11.99
CA ARG A 111 -14.34 17.70 11.40
C ARG A 111 -13.89 17.46 9.96
N THR A 112 -13.43 16.26 9.63
CA THR A 112 -12.80 15.97 8.32
C THR A 112 -13.64 15.07 7.42
N ARG A 113 -14.68 14.41 7.96
CA ARG A 113 -15.44 13.34 7.28
C ARG A 113 -14.61 12.12 6.88
N LEU A 114 -13.36 12.04 7.36
CA LEU A 114 -12.48 10.91 7.13
C LEU A 114 -12.60 9.90 8.28
N THR A 115 -12.53 8.61 7.95
CA THR A 115 -12.48 7.53 8.93
C THR A 115 -11.05 7.04 9.06
N ILE A 116 -10.52 7.00 10.28
CA ILE A 116 -9.21 6.41 10.56
C ILE A 116 -9.38 4.90 10.69
N LEU A 117 -8.64 4.14 9.90
CA LEU A 117 -8.63 2.68 9.91
C LEU A 117 -7.49 2.13 10.76
N THR A 118 -6.35 2.82 10.78
CA THR A 118 -5.12 2.39 11.49
C THR A 118 -4.27 3.60 11.81
N VAL A 119 -3.58 3.56 12.96
CA VAL A 119 -2.46 4.45 13.27
C VAL A 119 -1.16 3.66 13.03
N ILE A 120 -0.26 4.22 12.24
CA ILE A 120 1.09 3.69 12.01
C ILE A 120 2.06 4.50 12.85
N ARG A 121 2.85 3.80 13.66
CA ARG A 121 3.89 4.38 14.50
C ARG A 121 5.20 3.65 14.25
N GLU A 122 6.30 4.38 14.30
CA GLU A 122 7.63 3.77 14.32
C GLU A 122 8.08 3.54 15.76
N GLU A 123 8.41 2.29 16.10
CA GLU A 123 9.00 1.92 17.40
C GLU A 123 10.22 1.04 17.16
N ASN A 124 11.37 1.45 17.69
CA ASN A 124 12.66 0.74 17.53
C ASN A 124 13.01 0.45 16.05
N GLY A 125 12.76 1.40 15.15
CA GLY A 125 13.03 1.27 13.71
C GLY A 125 12.06 0.35 12.97
N ARG A 126 10.92 -0.01 13.58
CA ARG A 126 9.89 -0.85 12.95
C ARG A 126 8.54 -0.16 12.97
N GLU A 127 7.83 -0.21 11.84
CA GLU A 127 6.43 0.21 11.80
C GLU A 127 5.54 -0.78 12.55
N ILE A 128 4.79 -0.25 13.52
CA ILE A 128 3.70 -0.93 14.20
C ILE A 128 2.36 -0.36 13.74
N ARG A 129 1.36 -1.24 13.61
CA ARG A 129 -0.01 -0.87 13.27
C ARG A 129 -0.88 -0.98 14.50
N LEU A 130 -1.43 0.14 14.93
CA LEU A 130 -2.32 0.24 16.08
C LEU A 130 -3.76 0.32 15.61
N GLN A 131 -4.63 -0.48 16.23
CA GLN A 131 -6.07 -0.32 16.08
C GLN A 131 -6.48 1.01 16.73
N PRO A 132 -7.16 1.92 15.99
CA PRO A 132 -7.58 3.19 16.54
C PRO A 132 -8.71 2.95 17.55
N THR A 133 -8.51 3.45 18.77
CA THR A 133 -9.51 3.48 19.84
C THR A 133 -9.67 4.93 20.32
N PRO A 134 -10.77 5.27 21.01
CA PRO A 134 -10.91 6.61 21.59
C PRO A 134 -9.76 7.02 22.52
N GLY A 135 -9.11 6.05 23.18
CA GLY A 135 -7.96 6.28 24.07
C GLY A 135 -6.59 6.25 23.39
N THR A 136 -6.51 6.01 22.08
CA THR A 136 -5.24 5.98 21.36
C THR A 136 -4.60 7.36 21.35
N MET A 137 -3.47 7.54 22.04
CA MET A 137 -2.70 8.78 22.06
C MET A 137 -1.95 8.96 20.74
N LEU A 138 -2.08 10.13 20.14
CA LEU A 138 -1.40 10.50 18.91
C LEU A 138 -0.10 11.23 19.21
N HIS A 139 0.99 10.83 18.54
CA HIS A 139 2.31 11.42 18.72
C HIS A 139 2.80 12.07 17.42
N GLU A 140 3.82 12.92 17.57
CA GLU A 140 4.58 13.41 16.42
C GLU A 140 5.23 12.23 15.68
N GLY A 141 5.28 12.29 14.35
CA GLY A 141 5.81 11.20 13.51
C GLY A 141 4.81 10.06 13.24
N ASP A 142 3.71 9.97 14.00
CA ASP A 142 2.64 9.03 13.68
C ASP A 142 2.02 9.36 12.31
N SER A 143 1.53 8.32 11.64
CA SER A 143 0.70 8.44 10.44
C SER A 143 -0.66 7.79 10.65
N LEU A 144 -1.67 8.31 9.97
CA LEU A 144 -3.02 7.77 9.95
C LEU A 144 -3.28 7.15 8.58
N ILE A 145 -3.79 5.93 8.55
CA ILE A 145 -4.45 5.37 7.38
C ILE A 145 -5.92 5.81 7.44
N VAL A 146 -6.33 6.64 6.49
CA VAL A 146 -7.66 7.21 6.41
C VAL A 146 -8.40 6.75 5.16
N MET A 147 -9.72 6.65 5.27
CA MET A 147 -10.64 6.44 4.15
C MET A 147 -11.71 7.53 4.16
N GLY A 148 -12.05 8.05 2.99
CA GLY A 148 -13.11 9.04 2.84
C GLY A 148 -13.05 9.76 1.49
N PRO A 149 -13.76 10.90 1.35
CA PRO A 149 -13.76 11.68 0.12
C PRO A 149 -12.35 12.18 -0.24
N ASP A 150 -11.98 12.08 -1.52
CA ASP A 150 -10.62 12.43 -2.01
C ASP A 150 -10.24 13.87 -1.69
N GLU A 151 -11.21 14.78 -1.85
CA GLU A 151 -11.01 16.20 -1.63
C GLU A 151 -10.70 16.52 -0.17
N GLU A 152 -11.25 15.77 0.79
CA GLU A 152 -10.93 15.94 2.21
C GLU A 152 -9.53 15.40 2.54
N ILE A 153 -9.13 14.28 1.91
CA ILE A 153 -7.77 13.74 2.04
C ILE A 153 -6.76 14.76 1.50
N LYS A 154 -7.02 15.35 0.33
CA LYS A 154 -6.15 16.40 -0.25
C LYS A 154 -6.06 17.62 0.66
N ARG A 155 -7.20 18.11 1.18
CA ARG A 155 -7.23 19.25 2.12
C ARG A 155 -6.43 18.97 3.38
N LEU A 156 -6.51 17.76 3.93
CA LEU A 156 -5.77 17.40 5.13
C LEU A 156 -4.26 17.38 4.88
N LYS A 157 -3.83 16.83 3.73
CA LYS A 157 -2.41 16.81 3.34
C LYS A 157 -1.85 18.22 3.17
N SER A 158 -2.57 19.11 2.51
CA SER A 158 -2.11 20.49 2.26
C SER A 158 -2.00 21.35 3.54
N HIS A 159 -2.64 20.95 4.64
CA HIS A 159 -2.52 21.63 5.94
C HIS A 159 -1.50 20.98 6.88
N THR A 160 -0.85 19.90 6.44
CA THR A 160 0.13 19.16 7.23
C THR A 160 1.53 19.16 6.59
N GLU A 161 1.68 19.74 5.40
CA GLU A 161 2.99 20.11 4.85
C GLU A 161 3.46 21.45 5.47
N PRO A 162 4.73 21.57 5.88
CA PRO A 162 5.29 22.78 6.49
C PRO A 162 5.37 23.96 5.53
#